data_AF-A0A8H7SJJ8-F1
#
_entry.id   AF-A0A8H7SJJ8-F1
#
_cell.length_a   1.000
_cell.length_b   1.000
_cell.length_c   1.000
_cell.angle_alpha   90.00
_cell.angle_beta   90.00
_cell.angle_gamma   90.00
#
_symmetry.space_group_name_H-M   'P 1'
#
loop_
_entity.id
_entity.type
_entity.pdbx_description
1 polymer ?
#
loop_
_entity_poly.entity_id
_entity_poly.type
_entity_poly.pdbx_seq_one_letter_code
_entity_poly.pdbx_strand_id
1 'polypeptide(L)'
;MPDGHLAISYNGKGSLASDACLPEFISNHIQGKIALVKRGDCNFSTKITHIASKGAIGAIVYDHIDEPPTAIRLNNASIPVYVISLQDGQFLFDNSKKPQTVFLKFSISTLLLKSKYATVVSAFSSVGPTAELDFKPNIAAVGQLIYSTLPSYLGSWGMKQGTSMACPYVAGSIALYLEYHGKNKTSRNQVHQKFQNFALETSIDNNTSGFLDNPLSQGAGIIQVYDTILEATHVTPSEISFNDTFTANYRTRNLTITNYGLDSVCYQIVNNVSVSLSSYNRSILGYAYLGSTLKTFNYAKLEFSADQVLLLAGQSQTIQVIVYVPPTDPKVHIMYGGFIQFKSQSHTKDLHVPYFGIVGNQRELPILDKDGCKIQNNATNTTYDISESIVYDLTSSHPSSVLIHLKLLAPTLVLKGELFNSTRNILGYAFPPLVYLQRDFVNDTNPRLPVVWSGQYFKSIPYDVLAYSEESIPEVPQELYITVKPGNYSIKMSALKQFGDIKKEQDWESFIIGPLIVI
;
A
#
# COMPACT_ATOMS: atom_id res chain seq x y z
N MET A 1 21.86 -15.29 -18.41
CA MET A 1 22.67 -15.94 -17.36
C MET A 1 23.47 -17.04 -18.02
N PRO A 2 24.76 -17.24 -17.74
CA PRO A 2 25.50 -18.38 -18.27
C PRO A 2 25.00 -19.69 -17.67
N ASP A 3 25.21 -20.79 -18.40
CA ASP A 3 25.12 -22.13 -17.84
C ASP A 3 26.19 -22.32 -16.76
N GLY A 4 25.90 -23.08 -15.71
CA GLY A 4 26.87 -23.27 -14.65
C GLY A 4 26.39 -24.11 -13.48
N HIS A 5 27.33 -24.49 -12.63
CA HIS A 5 27.03 -25.17 -11.38
C HIS A 5 26.40 -24.21 -10.38
N LEU A 6 25.38 -24.69 -9.65
CA LEU A 6 24.76 -23.97 -8.55
C LEU A 6 25.53 -24.22 -7.24
N ALA A 7 25.62 -23.21 -6.38
CA ALA A 7 26.11 -23.35 -5.02
C ALA A 7 25.29 -22.48 -4.06
N ILE A 8 25.07 -22.97 -2.84
CA ILE A 8 24.38 -22.23 -1.79
C ILE A 8 25.29 -21.08 -1.31
N SER A 9 24.76 -19.86 -1.30
CA SER A 9 25.43 -18.67 -0.74
C SER A 9 25.61 -18.81 0.77
N TYR A 10 24.55 -19.15 1.48
CA TYR A 10 24.54 -19.22 2.94
C TYR A 10 25.60 -20.16 3.52
N ASN A 11 26.44 -19.65 4.44
CA ASN A 11 27.50 -20.42 5.09
C ASN A 11 27.17 -20.88 6.53
N GLY A 12 25.94 -20.65 7.00
CA GLY A 12 25.55 -20.99 8.37
C GLY A 12 25.65 -19.86 9.39
N LYS A 13 26.19 -18.69 9.04
CA LYS A 13 26.26 -17.52 9.92
C LYS A 13 25.06 -16.59 9.75
N GLY A 14 24.50 -16.13 10.87
CA GLY A 14 23.31 -15.30 10.89
C GLY A 14 22.02 -16.13 10.75
N SER A 15 20.96 -15.50 10.26
CA SER A 15 19.75 -16.20 9.85
C SER A 15 19.79 -16.48 8.34
N LEU A 16 18.97 -17.41 7.86
CA LEU A 16 18.82 -17.62 6.42
C LEU A 16 18.20 -16.38 5.73
N ALA A 17 17.45 -15.54 6.45
CA ALA A 17 16.91 -14.29 5.92
C ALA A 17 18.02 -13.25 5.71
N SER A 18 19.07 -13.27 6.56
CA SER A 18 20.23 -12.41 6.46
C SER A 18 21.29 -12.89 5.45
N ASP A 19 21.05 -13.97 4.70
CA ASP A 19 22.01 -14.51 3.71
C ASP A 19 22.51 -13.42 2.74
N ALA A 20 23.82 -13.35 2.53
CA ALA A 20 24.52 -12.34 1.75
C ALA A 20 24.31 -10.86 2.16
N CYS A 21 23.69 -10.58 3.31
CA CYS A 21 23.59 -9.21 3.81
C CYS A 21 24.93 -8.65 4.29
N LEU A 22 25.84 -9.53 4.69
CA LEU A 22 27.24 -9.20 4.99
C LEU A 22 28.17 -10.18 4.26
N PRO A 23 29.35 -9.75 3.77
CA PRO A 23 30.27 -10.60 3.02
C PRO A 23 30.72 -11.87 3.76
N GLU A 24 30.75 -11.84 5.10
CA GLU A 24 31.11 -12.96 5.96
C GLU A 24 30.02 -14.01 6.14
N PHE A 25 28.78 -13.74 5.71
CA PHE A 25 27.68 -14.71 5.69
C PHE A 25 27.68 -15.56 4.40
N ILE A 26 28.59 -15.25 3.48
CA ILE A 26 28.70 -15.90 2.18
C ILE A 26 29.74 -17.03 2.20
N SER A 27 29.37 -18.15 1.61
CA SER A 27 30.19 -19.33 1.40
C SER A 27 31.21 -19.08 0.29
N ASN A 28 32.47 -19.48 0.50
CA ASN A 28 33.49 -19.40 -0.55
C ASN A 28 33.24 -20.42 -1.68
N HIS A 29 32.31 -21.37 -1.51
CA HIS A 29 31.99 -22.38 -2.52
C HIS A 29 31.28 -21.82 -3.77
N ILE A 30 30.85 -20.55 -3.75
CA ILE A 30 30.17 -19.90 -4.87
C ILE A 30 31.13 -19.36 -5.93
N GLN A 31 32.45 -19.34 -5.68
CA GLN A 31 33.43 -18.85 -6.64
C GLN A 31 33.36 -19.65 -7.95
N GLY A 32 33.19 -18.95 -9.08
CA GLY A 32 33.02 -19.56 -10.40
C GLY A 32 31.65 -20.23 -10.64
N LYS A 33 30.69 -20.06 -9.73
CA LYS A 33 29.39 -20.74 -9.75
C LYS A 33 28.22 -19.75 -9.70
N ILE A 34 27.02 -20.25 -9.96
CA ILE A 34 25.77 -19.51 -9.76
C ILE A 34 25.40 -19.62 -8.29
N ALA A 35 25.25 -18.49 -7.61
CA ALA A 35 24.88 -18.45 -6.19
C ALA A 35 23.36 -18.57 -6.02
N LEU A 36 22.90 -19.50 -5.18
CA LEU A 36 21.52 -19.54 -4.69
C LEU A 36 21.46 -18.79 -3.35
N VAL A 37 20.62 -17.75 -3.27
CA VAL A 37 20.50 -16.87 -2.11
C VAL A 37 19.02 -16.65 -1.75
N LYS A 38 18.70 -16.61 -0.46
CA LYS A 38 17.33 -16.33 0.00
C LYS A 38 17.05 -14.82 0.04
N ARG A 39 15.88 -14.39 -0.42
CA ARG A 39 15.35 -13.03 -0.17
C ARG A 39 15.10 -12.84 1.34
N GLY A 40 15.35 -11.65 1.87
CA GLY A 40 15.18 -11.37 3.30
C GLY A 40 15.72 -9.99 3.69
N ASP A 41 16.35 -9.93 4.87
CA ASP A 41 16.60 -8.75 5.71
C ASP A 41 17.31 -7.54 5.06
N CYS A 42 17.87 -7.68 3.87
CA CYS A 42 18.53 -6.61 3.14
C CYS A 42 18.17 -6.61 1.65
N ASN A 43 18.33 -5.43 1.03
CA ASN A 43 17.95 -5.19 -0.35
C ASN A 43 18.71 -6.09 -1.35
N PHE A 44 18.06 -6.40 -2.47
CA PHE A 44 18.65 -7.21 -3.54
C PHE A 44 20.03 -6.67 -3.98
N SER A 45 20.17 -5.36 -4.17
CA SER A 45 21.44 -4.76 -4.59
C SER A 45 22.59 -5.10 -3.65
N THR A 46 22.36 -5.05 -2.33
CA THR A 46 23.38 -5.39 -1.32
C THR A 46 23.80 -6.84 -1.44
N LYS A 47 22.83 -7.78 -1.48
CA LYS A 47 23.09 -9.21 -1.63
C LYS A 47 23.91 -9.50 -2.90
N ILE A 48 23.50 -8.93 -4.02
CA ILE A 48 24.14 -9.17 -5.33
C ILE A 48 25.55 -8.59 -5.38
N THR A 49 25.78 -7.39 -4.82
CA THR A 49 27.12 -6.81 -4.70
C THR A 49 28.07 -7.71 -3.89
N HIS A 50 27.62 -8.21 -2.73
CA HIS A 50 28.45 -9.08 -1.90
C HIS A 50 28.70 -10.45 -2.57
N ILE A 51 27.69 -11.05 -3.19
CA ILE A 51 27.82 -12.30 -3.94
C ILE A 51 28.82 -12.15 -5.10
N ALA A 52 28.72 -11.06 -5.87
CA ALA A 52 29.66 -10.77 -6.95
C ALA A 52 31.09 -10.61 -6.44
N SER A 53 31.29 -9.96 -5.27
CA SER A 53 32.61 -9.78 -4.65
C SER A 53 33.30 -11.10 -4.26
N LYS A 54 32.53 -12.18 -4.11
CA LYS A 54 33.01 -13.55 -3.82
C LYS A 54 33.23 -14.39 -5.08
N GLY A 55 33.11 -13.79 -6.27
CA GLY A 55 33.45 -14.41 -7.54
C GLY A 55 32.38 -15.32 -8.13
N ALA A 56 31.11 -15.18 -7.71
CA ALA A 56 30.00 -15.85 -8.39
C ALA A 56 29.83 -15.32 -9.81
N ILE A 57 29.39 -16.17 -10.74
CA ILE A 57 29.17 -15.83 -12.16
C ILE A 57 27.71 -15.47 -12.48
N GLY A 58 26.83 -15.59 -11.48
CA GLY A 58 25.40 -15.30 -11.56
C GLY A 58 24.73 -15.54 -10.21
N ALA A 59 23.51 -15.07 -10.04
CA ALA A 59 22.73 -15.27 -8.82
C ALA A 59 21.28 -15.64 -9.10
N ILE A 60 20.76 -16.59 -8.32
CA ILE A 60 19.35 -16.93 -8.23
C ILE A 60 18.89 -16.55 -6.84
N VAL A 61 18.01 -15.56 -6.77
CA VAL A 61 17.35 -15.17 -5.54
C VAL A 61 16.02 -15.90 -5.45
N TYR A 62 15.78 -16.68 -4.41
CA TYR A 62 14.47 -17.28 -4.20
C TYR A 62 13.70 -16.51 -3.15
N ASP A 63 12.39 -16.40 -3.37
CA ASP A 63 11.53 -15.62 -2.50
C ASP A 63 11.42 -16.23 -1.09
N HIS A 64 10.93 -15.44 -0.14
CA HIS A 64 10.72 -15.80 1.26
C HIS A 64 9.29 -16.21 1.57
N ILE A 65 8.37 -15.95 0.64
CA ILE A 65 6.94 -16.28 0.68
C ILE A 65 6.53 -16.93 -0.64
N ASP A 66 5.46 -17.73 -0.62
CA ASP A 66 4.93 -18.39 -1.82
C ASP A 66 4.10 -17.39 -2.65
N GLU A 67 4.81 -16.52 -3.36
CA GLU A 67 4.26 -15.50 -4.23
C GLU A 67 4.86 -15.59 -5.64
N PRO A 68 4.15 -15.08 -6.67
CA PRO A 68 4.73 -15.01 -8.01
C PRO A 68 6.02 -14.16 -8.00
N PRO A 69 7.12 -14.65 -8.62
CA PRO A 69 8.43 -14.00 -8.53
C PRO A 69 8.39 -12.55 -8.98
N THR A 70 9.12 -11.71 -8.24
CA THR A 70 9.23 -10.28 -8.55
C THR A 70 10.34 -10.03 -9.57
N ALA A 71 10.01 -9.38 -10.68
CA ALA A 71 11.00 -8.81 -11.58
C ALA A 71 11.79 -7.72 -10.87
N ILE A 72 13.11 -7.89 -10.78
CA ILE A 72 14.00 -6.91 -10.15
C ILE A 72 14.66 -6.03 -11.21
N ARG A 73 14.80 -4.74 -10.89
CA ARG A 73 15.64 -3.82 -11.66
C ARG A 73 16.81 -3.40 -10.78
N LEU A 74 18.01 -3.80 -11.17
CA LEU A 74 19.25 -3.38 -10.54
C LEU A 74 19.94 -2.41 -11.47
N ASN A 75 20.23 -1.20 -11.00
CA ASN A 75 20.80 -0.15 -11.85
C ASN A 75 22.22 -0.50 -12.34
N ASN A 76 23.00 -1.25 -11.54
CA ASN A 76 24.39 -1.63 -11.84
C ASN A 76 24.71 -3.07 -11.38
N ALA A 77 23.93 -4.07 -11.82
CA ALA A 77 24.26 -5.46 -11.49
C ALA A 77 25.53 -5.90 -12.22
N SER A 78 26.55 -6.31 -11.46
CA SER A 78 27.83 -6.82 -12.00
C SER A 78 27.75 -8.27 -12.47
N ILE A 79 26.70 -8.99 -12.07
CA ILE A 79 26.41 -10.39 -12.45
C ILE A 79 24.94 -10.53 -12.87
N PRO A 80 24.59 -11.47 -13.76
CA PRO A 80 23.20 -11.73 -14.10
C PRO A 80 22.42 -12.30 -12.89
N VAL A 81 21.19 -11.84 -12.72
CA VAL A 81 20.33 -12.22 -11.58
C VAL A 81 18.95 -12.64 -12.06
N TYR A 82 18.43 -13.72 -11.49
CA TYR A 82 17.03 -14.13 -11.63
C TYR A 82 16.38 -14.28 -10.26
N VAL A 83 15.08 -14.01 -10.20
CA VAL A 83 14.25 -14.29 -9.03
C VAL A 83 13.33 -15.46 -9.33
N ILE A 84 13.23 -16.42 -8.41
CA ILE A 84 12.37 -17.60 -8.51
C ILE A 84 11.48 -17.73 -7.28
N SER A 85 10.47 -18.62 -7.39
CA SER A 85 9.52 -18.86 -6.30
C SER A 85 10.22 -19.46 -5.07
N LEU A 86 9.60 -19.32 -3.89
CA LEU A 86 10.06 -19.99 -2.67
C LEU A 86 10.17 -21.50 -2.87
N GLN A 87 9.19 -22.12 -3.54
CA GLN A 87 9.15 -23.56 -3.79
C GLN A 87 10.32 -24.03 -4.67
N ASP A 88 10.57 -23.35 -5.79
CA ASP A 88 11.69 -23.70 -6.69
C ASP A 88 13.03 -23.46 -5.99
N GLY A 89 13.13 -22.40 -5.19
CA GLY A 89 14.30 -22.10 -4.38
C GLY A 89 14.61 -23.18 -3.34
N GLN A 90 13.60 -23.63 -2.60
CA GLN A 90 13.73 -24.73 -1.65
C GLN A 90 14.13 -26.03 -2.34
N PHE A 91 13.50 -26.34 -3.48
CA PHE A 91 13.87 -27.50 -4.29
C PHE A 91 15.35 -27.45 -4.69
N LEU A 92 15.84 -26.30 -5.18
CA LEU A 92 17.25 -26.13 -5.53
C LEU A 92 18.16 -26.18 -4.30
N PHE A 93 17.75 -25.59 -3.18
CA PHE A 93 18.52 -25.56 -1.93
C PHE A 93 18.70 -26.97 -1.36
N ASP A 94 17.63 -27.76 -1.28
CA ASP A 94 17.68 -29.12 -0.75
C ASP A 94 18.46 -30.08 -1.67
N ASN A 95 18.34 -29.93 -2.99
CA ASN A 95 19.15 -30.70 -3.93
C ASN A 95 20.63 -30.30 -3.90
N SER A 96 20.94 -29.03 -3.63
CA SER A 96 22.33 -28.54 -3.51
C SER A 96 23.02 -28.98 -2.21
N LYS A 97 22.28 -29.49 -1.22
CA LYS A 97 22.85 -30.13 -0.02
C LYS A 97 23.26 -31.59 -0.25
N LYS A 98 22.80 -32.21 -1.33
CA LYS A 98 23.15 -33.60 -1.67
C LYS A 98 24.57 -33.67 -2.26
N PRO A 99 25.21 -34.85 -2.28
CA PRO A 99 26.55 -35.01 -2.87
C PRO A 99 26.61 -34.70 -4.38
N GLN A 100 25.46 -34.70 -5.05
CA GLN A 100 25.36 -34.43 -6.48
C GLN A 100 25.43 -32.93 -6.76
N THR A 101 26.26 -32.54 -7.73
CA THR A 101 26.33 -31.15 -8.17
C THR A 101 25.13 -30.79 -9.04
N VAL A 102 24.41 -29.72 -8.69
CA VAL A 102 23.35 -29.16 -9.53
C VAL A 102 23.98 -28.32 -10.64
N PHE A 103 23.65 -28.60 -11.90
CA PHE A 103 24.08 -27.81 -13.07
C PHE A 103 22.83 -27.19 -13.72
N LEU A 104 22.85 -25.89 -13.93
CA LEU A 104 21.74 -25.13 -14.51
C LEU A 104 22.03 -24.84 -15.99
N LYS A 105 21.03 -25.09 -16.83
CA LYS A 105 21.04 -24.74 -18.26
C LYS A 105 19.99 -23.66 -18.53
N PHE A 106 20.40 -22.61 -19.23
CA PHE A 106 19.53 -21.50 -19.63
C PHE A 106 19.31 -21.54 -21.14
N SER A 107 18.07 -21.77 -21.55
CA SER A 107 17.66 -21.71 -22.96
C SER A 107 16.97 -20.38 -23.24
N ILE A 108 17.29 -19.77 -24.39
CA ILE A 108 16.56 -18.62 -24.91
C ILE A 108 15.39 -19.14 -25.74
N SER A 109 14.37 -19.64 -25.05
CA SER A 109 13.10 -20.05 -25.67
C SER A 109 11.95 -19.47 -24.88
N THR A 110 11.07 -18.71 -25.54
CA THR A 110 9.82 -18.25 -24.94
C THR A 110 8.90 -19.43 -24.73
N LEU A 111 8.68 -19.77 -23.46
CA LEU A 111 7.74 -20.80 -23.05
C LEU A 111 6.52 -20.14 -22.45
N LEU A 112 5.32 -20.52 -22.93
CA LEU A 112 4.08 -20.16 -22.28
C LEU A 112 3.86 -21.11 -21.10
N LEU A 113 4.04 -20.59 -19.90
CA LEU A 113 3.77 -21.32 -18.67
C LEU A 113 2.43 -20.87 -18.09
N LYS A 114 1.63 -21.83 -17.64
CA LYS A 114 0.44 -21.53 -16.86
C LYS A 114 0.88 -20.93 -15.52
N SER A 115 0.48 -19.69 -15.25
CA SER A 115 0.74 -19.09 -13.94
C SER A 115 -0.03 -19.83 -12.86
N LYS A 116 0.68 -20.23 -11.80
CA LYS A 116 0.07 -20.76 -10.57
C LYS A 116 -0.55 -19.67 -9.69
N TYR A 117 -0.51 -18.40 -10.12
CA TYR A 117 -0.92 -17.25 -9.31
C TYR A 117 -1.96 -16.39 -10.05
N ALA A 118 -2.71 -16.98 -10.98
CA ALA A 118 -3.61 -16.25 -11.87
C ALA A 118 -4.76 -15.52 -11.15
N THR A 119 -5.14 -15.99 -9.96
CA THR A 119 -6.24 -15.44 -9.15
C THR A 119 -5.77 -14.94 -7.79
N VAL A 120 -4.49 -14.54 -7.68
CA VAL A 120 -3.87 -14.05 -6.44
C VAL A 120 -3.47 -12.59 -6.64
N VAL A 121 -3.80 -11.74 -5.66
CA VAL A 121 -3.35 -10.35 -5.67
C VAL A 121 -1.83 -10.31 -5.47
N SER A 122 -1.13 -9.60 -6.37
CA SER A 122 0.32 -9.42 -6.23
C SER A 122 0.66 -8.66 -4.95
N ALA A 123 1.67 -9.10 -4.20
CA ALA A 123 2.01 -8.51 -2.90
C ALA A 123 2.51 -7.06 -2.94
N PHE A 124 2.94 -6.58 -4.11
CA PHE A 124 3.27 -5.16 -4.30
C PHE A 124 2.03 -4.26 -4.46
N SER A 125 0.83 -4.84 -4.66
CA SER A 125 -0.38 -4.07 -4.86
C SER A 125 -0.75 -3.35 -3.57
N SER A 126 -0.99 -2.04 -3.66
CA SER A 126 -1.41 -1.25 -2.52
C SER A 126 -2.76 -1.74 -1.99
N VAL A 127 -2.85 -1.81 -0.67
CA VAL A 127 -4.04 -2.25 0.07
C VAL A 127 -4.75 -1.01 0.60
N GLY A 128 -6.09 -1.00 0.51
CA GLY A 128 -6.90 0.04 1.09
C GLY A 128 -7.17 -0.12 2.60
N PRO A 129 -8.16 0.62 3.12
CA PRO A 129 -8.93 1.65 2.44
C PRO A 129 -8.12 2.95 2.28
N THR A 130 -8.74 4.02 1.79
CA THR A 130 -8.16 5.37 1.94
C THR A 130 -8.11 5.79 3.41
N ALA A 131 -7.39 6.87 3.72
CA ALA A 131 -7.38 7.46 5.06
C ALA A 131 -8.76 7.99 5.48
N GLU A 132 -9.67 8.24 4.54
CA GLU A 132 -11.05 8.66 4.79
C GLU A 132 -12.01 7.46 4.91
N LEU A 133 -11.48 6.24 4.83
CA LEU A 133 -12.25 4.99 4.82
C LEU A 133 -13.19 4.87 3.61
N ASP A 134 -12.75 5.42 2.48
CA ASP A 134 -13.32 5.13 1.17
C ASP A 134 -12.77 3.81 0.65
N PHE A 135 -13.58 3.14 -0.15
CA PHE A 135 -13.28 1.84 -0.71
C PHE A 135 -12.21 1.95 -1.81
N LYS A 136 -11.06 1.30 -1.59
CA LYS A 136 -9.98 1.13 -2.56
C LYS A 136 -9.22 -0.18 -2.35
N PRO A 137 -8.59 -0.75 -3.40
CA PRO A 137 -8.79 -0.40 -4.82
C PRO A 137 -10.22 -0.75 -5.26
N ASN A 138 -10.69 -0.25 -6.40
CA ASN A 138 -12.08 -0.56 -6.83
C ASN A 138 -12.18 -1.89 -7.58
N ILE A 139 -11.15 -2.26 -8.34
CA ILE A 139 -11.13 -3.45 -9.19
C ILE A 139 -9.68 -3.93 -9.42
N ALA A 140 -9.50 -5.22 -9.66
CA ALA A 140 -8.23 -5.83 -10.03
C ALA A 140 -8.18 -6.17 -11.53
N ALA A 141 -6.97 -6.29 -12.07
CA ALA A 141 -6.70 -6.77 -13.41
C ALA A 141 -5.29 -7.40 -13.47
N VAL A 142 -4.97 -8.03 -14.59
CA VAL A 142 -3.66 -8.65 -14.81
C VAL A 142 -2.56 -7.59 -14.80
N GLY A 143 -1.64 -7.70 -13.85
CA GLY A 143 -0.55 -6.73 -13.66
C GLY A 143 0.82 -7.35 -13.44
N GLN A 144 0.93 -8.68 -13.45
CA GLN A 144 2.19 -9.38 -13.16
C GLN A 144 2.71 -10.12 -14.37
N LEU A 145 4.00 -9.96 -14.65
CA LEU A 145 4.67 -10.60 -15.78
C LEU A 145 3.90 -10.37 -17.09
N ILE A 146 3.59 -9.12 -17.38
CA ILE A 146 2.91 -8.71 -18.60
C ILE A 146 3.95 -8.51 -19.69
N TYR A 147 3.82 -9.30 -20.76
CA TYR A 147 4.60 -9.13 -21.99
C TYR A 147 4.01 -8.02 -22.83
N SER A 148 4.78 -6.97 -23.08
CA SER A 148 4.33 -5.83 -23.87
C SER A 148 5.50 -5.13 -24.58
N THR A 149 5.18 -4.11 -25.37
CA THR A 149 6.16 -3.32 -26.12
C THR A 149 7.05 -2.50 -25.20
N LEU A 150 8.32 -2.41 -25.55
CA LEU A 150 9.33 -1.54 -24.96
C LEU A 150 9.97 -0.68 -26.07
N PRO A 151 10.66 0.43 -25.72
CA PRO A 151 11.52 1.12 -26.67
C PRO A 151 12.51 0.17 -27.37
N SER A 152 12.81 0.43 -28.64
CA SER A 152 13.67 -0.45 -29.46
C SER A 152 15.07 -0.62 -28.88
N TYR A 153 15.64 0.43 -28.27
CA TYR A 153 16.93 0.36 -27.58
C TYR A 153 16.92 -0.52 -26.31
N LEU A 154 15.73 -0.93 -25.84
CA LEU A 154 15.53 -1.90 -24.75
C LEU A 154 15.08 -3.29 -25.27
N GLY A 155 15.11 -3.52 -26.59
CA GLY A 155 14.77 -4.81 -27.19
C GLY A 155 13.34 -4.94 -27.71
N SER A 156 12.60 -3.83 -27.87
CA SER A 156 11.25 -3.73 -28.46
C SER A 156 10.11 -4.43 -27.72
N TRP A 157 10.39 -5.49 -26.97
CA TRP A 157 9.44 -6.25 -26.19
C TRP A 157 10.05 -6.68 -24.87
N GLY A 158 9.23 -6.79 -23.84
CA GLY A 158 9.71 -7.33 -22.58
C GLY A 158 8.60 -7.51 -21.55
N MET A 159 9.01 -8.10 -20.43
CA MET A 159 8.13 -8.36 -19.30
C MET A 159 8.20 -7.20 -18.31
N LYS A 160 7.03 -6.69 -17.90
CA LYS A 160 6.90 -5.73 -16.82
C LYS A 160 5.84 -6.21 -15.82
N GLN A 161 5.89 -5.65 -14.62
CA GLN A 161 4.89 -5.90 -13.59
C GLN A 161 4.60 -4.62 -12.82
N GLY A 162 3.40 -4.54 -12.27
CA GLY A 162 2.94 -3.40 -11.48
C GLY A 162 1.46 -3.13 -11.72
N THR A 163 0.85 -2.36 -10.83
CA THR A 163 -0.47 -1.76 -11.06
C THR A 163 -0.46 -0.84 -12.28
N SER A 164 0.70 -0.27 -12.64
CA SER A 164 0.93 0.43 -13.92
C SER A 164 0.67 -0.41 -15.16
N MET A 165 0.76 -1.75 -15.08
CA MET A 165 0.41 -2.67 -16.17
C MET A 165 -1.06 -3.10 -16.10
N ALA A 166 -1.64 -3.22 -14.90
CA ALA A 166 -3.07 -3.48 -14.72
C ALA A 166 -3.94 -2.31 -15.20
N CYS A 167 -3.51 -1.07 -14.98
CA CYS A 167 -4.22 0.15 -15.37
C CYS A 167 -4.58 0.22 -16.88
N PRO A 168 -3.64 0.07 -17.83
CA PRO A 168 -3.96 0.08 -19.25
C PRO A 168 -4.84 -1.10 -19.68
N TYR A 169 -4.77 -2.25 -19.01
CA TYR A 169 -5.68 -3.36 -19.26
C TYR A 169 -7.14 -2.98 -18.92
N VAL A 170 -7.35 -2.34 -17.77
CA VAL A 170 -8.66 -1.81 -17.37
C VAL A 170 -9.12 -0.71 -18.32
N ALA A 171 -8.23 0.19 -18.74
CA ALA A 171 -8.55 1.25 -19.70
C ALA A 171 -9.05 0.69 -21.04
N GLY A 172 -8.37 -0.33 -21.59
CA GLY A 172 -8.81 -1.00 -22.81
C GLY A 172 -10.15 -1.76 -22.63
N SER A 173 -10.35 -2.38 -21.47
CA SER A 173 -11.62 -3.04 -21.12
C SER A 173 -12.78 -2.06 -21.09
N ILE A 174 -12.58 -0.88 -20.48
CA ILE A 174 -13.56 0.20 -20.47
C ILE A 174 -13.84 0.70 -21.90
N ALA A 175 -12.81 0.83 -22.75
CA ALA A 175 -13.01 1.24 -24.14
C ALA A 175 -13.92 0.27 -24.91
N LEU A 176 -13.76 -1.04 -24.73
CA LEU A 176 -14.64 -2.06 -25.34
C LEU A 176 -16.09 -1.94 -24.84
N TYR A 177 -16.27 -1.69 -23.54
CA TYR A 177 -17.59 -1.48 -22.96
C TYR A 177 -18.28 -0.22 -23.55
N LEU A 178 -17.54 0.89 -23.66
CA LEU A 178 -18.05 2.14 -24.22
C LEU A 178 -18.36 2.03 -25.71
N GLU A 179 -17.59 1.24 -26.47
CA GLU A 179 -17.86 0.97 -27.88
C GLU A 179 -19.19 0.24 -28.06
N TYR A 180 -19.43 -0.81 -27.26
CA TYR A 180 -20.66 -1.60 -27.34
C TYR A 180 -21.90 -0.84 -26.89
N HIS A 181 -21.84 -0.15 -25.75
CA HIS A 181 -23.00 0.54 -25.16
C HIS A 181 -23.19 1.99 -25.66
N GLY A 182 -22.20 2.54 -26.34
CA GLY A 182 -22.16 3.92 -26.80
C GLY A 182 -21.65 4.89 -25.74
N LYS A 183 -20.51 5.54 -26.03
CA LYS A 183 -19.83 6.50 -25.14
C LYS A 183 -20.73 7.62 -24.60
N ASN A 184 -21.67 8.12 -25.40
CA ASN A 184 -22.55 9.22 -25.01
C ASN A 184 -23.81 8.76 -24.25
N LYS A 185 -24.03 7.44 -24.15
CA LYS A 185 -25.19 6.83 -23.47
C LYS A 185 -24.83 6.26 -22.10
N THR A 186 -23.54 6.19 -21.77
CA THR A 186 -23.01 5.55 -20.57
C THR A 186 -22.36 6.58 -19.66
N SER A 187 -22.80 6.64 -18.41
CA SER A 187 -22.14 7.50 -17.41
C SER A 187 -20.91 6.80 -16.83
N ARG A 188 -19.92 7.59 -16.40
CA ARG A 188 -18.71 7.08 -15.70
C ARG A 188 -19.08 6.18 -14.52
N ASN A 189 -20.08 6.56 -13.74
CA ASN A 189 -20.51 5.80 -12.57
C ASN A 189 -21.12 4.46 -12.96
N GLN A 190 -21.97 4.41 -14.00
CA GLN A 190 -22.52 3.14 -14.48
C GLN A 190 -21.42 2.17 -14.95
N VAL A 191 -20.45 2.67 -15.72
CA VAL A 191 -19.30 1.86 -16.17
C VAL A 191 -18.56 1.29 -14.96
N HIS A 192 -18.24 2.14 -13.99
CA HIS A 192 -17.55 1.74 -12.77
C HIS A 192 -18.31 0.65 -12.00
N GLN A 193 -19.60 0.88 -11.75
CA GLN A 193 -20.46 -0.01 -10.98
C GLN A 193 -20.66 -1.35 -11.68
N LYS A 194 -20.87 -1.35 -13.01
CA LYS A 194 -21.03 -2.57 -13.81
C LYS A 194 -19.80 -3.46 -13.76
N PHE A 195 -18.61 -2.88 -13.93
CA PHE A 195 -17.37 -3.65 -13.84
C PHE A 195 -17.14 -4.23 -12.45
N GLN A 196 -17.55 -3.54 -11.39
CA GLN A 196 -17.49 -4.10 -10.03
C GLN A 196 -18.50 -5.22 -9.82
N ASN A 197 -19.73 -5.09 -10.32
CA ASN A 197 -20.75 -6.11 -10.11
C ASN A 197 -20.39 -7.47 -10.70
N PHE A 198 -19.72 -7.51 -11.85
CA PHE A 198 -19.37 -8.76 -12.56
C PHE A 198 -17.89 -9.12 -12.46
N ALA A 199 -17.14 -8.47 -11.57
CA ALA A 199 -15.74 -8.84 -11.33
C ALA A 199 -15.66 -10.29 -10.80
N LEU A 200 -14.51 -10.94 -10.99
CA LEU A 200 -14.24 -12.27 -10.48
C LEU A 200 -13.47 -12.19 -9.16
N GLU A 201 -14.05 -12.69 -8.07
CA GLU A 201 -13.41 -12.72 -6.76
C GLU A 201 -12.08 -13.50 -6.80
N THR A 202 -11.12 -13.04 -6.01
CA THR A 202 -9.78 -13.62 -5.84
C THR A 202 -9.64 -14.27 -4.47
N SER A 203 -8.70 -15.21 -4.39
CA SER A 203 -8.39 -15.94 -3.16
C SER A 203 -7.06 -15.49 -2.59
N ILE A 204 -6.87 -15.73 -1.29
CA ILE A 204 -5.61 -15.43 -0.61
C ILE A 204 -4.43 -16.26 -1.14
N ASP A 205 -4.75 -17.33 -1.85
CA ASP A 205 -3.85 -18.26 -2.50
C ASP A 205 -4.47 -18.72 -3.83
N ASN A 206 -3.83 -19.66 -4.51
CA ASN A 206 -4.32 -20.23 -5.77
C ASN A 206 -5.51 -21.19 -5.55
N ASN A 207 -6.53 -20.75 -4.81
CA ASN A 207 -7.72 -21.48 -4.39
C ASN A 207 -7.42 -22.78 -3.61
N THR A 208 -6.30 -22.84 -2.89
CA THR A 208 -5.91 -24.03 -2.11
C THR A 208 -6.53 -24.06 -0.72
N SER A 209 -6.74 -22.90 -0.11
CA SER A 209 -7.35 -22.81 1.24
C SER A 209 -8.86 -22.62 1.21
N GLY A 210 -9.42 -22.17 0.08
CA GLY A 210 -10.83 -21.82 -0.05
C GLY A 210 -11.21 -20.47 0.58
N PHE A 211 -10.23 -19.66 1.00
CA PHE A 211 -10.50 -18.33 1.56
C PHE A 211 -10.31 -17.23 0.52
N LEU A 212 -11.31 -16.35 0.41
CA LEU A 212 -11.26 -15.15 -0.41
C LEU A 212 -10.31 -14.11 0.18
N ASP A 213 -9.61 -13.38 -0.68
CA ASP A 213 -8.85 -12.20 -0.24
C ASP A 213 -9.80 -11.06 0.16
N ASN A 214 -9.33 -10.15 1.00
CA ASN A 214 -10.13 -9.03 1.45
C ASN A 214 -10.42 -8.08 0.27
N PRO A 215 -11.64 -7.51 0.16
CA PRO A 215 -11.94 -6.51 -0.85
C PRO A 215 -11.03 -5.28 -0.83
N LEU A 216 -10.40 -4.95 0.32
CA LEU A 216 -9.37 -3.91 0.40
C LEU A 216 -8.04 -4.28 -0.30
N SER A 217 -7.82 -5.55 -0.62
CA SER A 217 -6.69 -6.04 -1.42
C SER A 217 -7.03 -6.11 -2.91
N GLN A 218 -8.24 -6.59 -3.24
CA GLN A 218 -8.63 -6.98 -4.60
C GLN A 218 -9.67 -6.08 -5.26
N GLY A 219 -10.24 -5.14 -4.49
CA GLY A 219 -11.43 -4.40 -4.88
C GLY A 219 -12.64 -5.31 -5.02
N ALA A 220 -13.42 -5.11 -6.09
CA ALA A 220 -14.48 -6.03 -6.47
C ALA A 220 -13.96 -7.36 -7.04
N GLY A 221 -12.66 -7.49 -7.34
CA GLY A 221 -12.08 -8.66 -7.99
C GLY A 221 -11.57 -8.37 -9.41
N ILE A 222 -11.22 -9.42 -10.15
CA ILE A 222 -10.62 -9.35 -11.49
C ILE A 222 -11.67 -8.99 -12.54
N ILE A 223 -11.41 -7.93 -13.29
CA ILE A 223 -12.28 -7.43 -14.36
C ILE A 223 -12.72 -8.52 -15.37
N GLN A 224 -14.03 -8.67 -15.60
CA GLN A 224 -14.62 -9.60 -16.58
C GLN A 224 -15.34 -8.84 -17.71
N VAL A 225 -14.64 -8.59 -18.82
CA VAL A 225 -15.14 -7.69 -19.88
C VAL A 225 -16.39 -8.23 -20.57
N TYR A 226 -16.39 -9.52 -20.93
CA TYR A 226 -17.49 -10.14 -21.67
C TYR A 226 -18.78 -10.15 -20.84
N ASP A 227 -18.71 -10.67 -19.61
CA ASP A 227 -19.86 -10.73 -18.70
C ASP A 227 -20.38 -9.31 -18.39
N THR A 228 -19.48 -8.34 -18.13
CA THR A 228 -19.88 -6.94 -17.88
C THR A 228 -20.63 -6.30 -19.06
N ILE A 229 -20.24 -6.61 -20.30
CA ILE A 229 -20.87 -6.05 -21.51
C ILE A 229 -22.27 -6.61 -21.72
N LEU A 230 -22.47 -7.91 -21.51
CA LEU A 230 -23.70 -8.61 -21.88
C LEU A 230 -24.75 -8.62 -20.77
N GLU A 231 -24.33 -8.62 -19.51
CA GLU A 231 -25.26 -8.76 -18.40
C GLU A 231 -26.09 -7.49 -18.16
N ALA A 232 -27.40 -7.66 -18.10
CA ALA A 232 -28.33 -6.54 -17.99
C ALA A 232 -28.56 -6.10 -16.55
N THR A 233 -28.43 -6.99 -15.56
CA THR A 233 -28.66 -6.65 -14.14
C THR A 233 -27.60 -5.68 -13.60
N HIS A 234 -27.99 -4.77 -12.72
CA HIS A 234 -27.11 -3.76 -12.13
C HIS A 234 -27.46 -3.57 -10.65
N VAL A 235 -26.45 -3.50 -9.79
CA VAL A 235 -26.61 -3.18 -8.36
C VAL A 235 -25.89 -1.88 -8.02
N THR A 236 -26.59 -0.98 -7.32
CA THR A 236 -26.07 0.31 -6.86
C THR A 236 -26.39 0.55 -5.38
N PRO A 237 -25.46 1.12 -4.58
CA PRO A 237 -24.04 1.29 -4.88
C PRO A 237 -23.34 -0.05 -5.16
N SER A 238 -22.25 -0.02 -5.92
CA SER A 238 -21.49 -1.21 -6.29
C SER A 238 -20.43 -1.61 -5.27
N GLU A 239 -20.30 -0.85 -4.18
CA GLU A 239 -19.39 -1.11 -3.06
C GLU A 239 -19.98 -0.52 -1.78
N ILE A 240 -19.64 -1.08 -0.63
CA ILE A 240 -20.06 -0.58 0.68
C ILE A 240 -18.85 -0.37 1.60
N SER A 241 -18.73 0.84 2.15
CA SER A 241 -17.98 1.11 3.37
C SER A 241 -18.94 1.16 4.56
N PHE A 242 -18.79 0.24 5.50
CA PHE A 242 -19.44 0.30 6.82
C PHE A 242 -18.69 1.24 7.78
N ASN A 243 -17.65 1.93 7.30
CA ASN A 243 -16.76 2.81 8.09
C ASN A 243 -16.13 2.05 9.28
N ASP A 244 -15.58 2.78 10.24
CA ASP A 244 -15.21 2.23 11.53
C ASP A 244 -16.41 2.08 12.47
N THR A 245 -16.22 1.31 13.54
CA THR A 245 -17.29 1.04 14.52
C THR A 245 -17.52 2.14 15.54
N PHE A 246 -16.82 3.28 15.44
CA PHE A 246 -16.97 4.40 16.37
C PHE A 246 -18.40 4.96 16.35
N THR A 247 -19.04 4.96 15.18
CA THR A 247 -20.43 5.37 15.01
C THR A 247 -21.32 4.24 14.51
N ALA A 248 -22.55 4.17 15.01
CA ALA A 248 -23.54 3.20 14.55
C ALA A 248 -24.21 3.62 13.21
N ASN A 249 -24.00 4.85 12.75
CA ASN A 249 -24.68 5.43 11.58
C ASN A 249 -24.46 4.66 10.28
N TYR A 250 -23.40 3.89 10.21
CA TYR A 250 -23.02 3.17 8.99
C TYR A 250 -23.35 1.70 9.02
N ARG A 251 -23.94 1.17 10.11
CA ARG A 251 -24.27 -0.26 10.26
C ARG A 251 -25.34 -0.76 9.29
N THR A 252 -26.18 0.14 8.80
CA THR A 252 -27.27 -0.19 7.87
C THR A 252 -27.04 0.52 6.55
N ARG A 253 -27.08 -0.23 5.45
CA ARG A 253 -26.91 0.26 4.08
C ARG A 253 -28.01 -0.27 3.19
N ASN A 254 -28.34 0.46 2.14
CA ASN A 254 -29.31 0.01 1.14
C ASN A 254 -28.58 -0.23 -0.19
N LEU A 255 -28.95 -1.31 -0.86
CA LEU A 255 -28.57 -1.64 -2.23
C LEU A 255 -29.84 -1.69 -3.09
N THR A 256 -29.79 -1.17 -4.30
CA THR A 256 -30.86 -1.33 -5.28
C THR A 256 -30.35 -2.18 -6.43
N ILE A 257 -31.03 -3.31 -6.65
CA ILE A 257 -30.81 -4.18 -7.81
C ILE A 257 -31.88 -3.89 -8.86
N THR A 258 -31.46 -3.68 -10.10
CA THR A 258 -32.32 -3.35 -11.24
C THR A 258 -32.10 -4.34 -12.38
N ASN A 259 -33.19 -4.84 -12.96
CA ASN A 259 -33.15 -5.67 -14.16
C ASN A 259 -33.45 -4.82 -15.40
N TYR A 260 -32.43 -4.53 -16.21
CA TYR A 260 -32.60 -3.85 -17.50
C TYR A 260 -32.83 -4.82 -18.67
N GLY A 261 -32.88 -6.13 -18.40
CA GLY A 261 -33.12 -7.17 -19.40
C GLY A 261 -34.59 -7.30 -19.77
N LEU A 262 -34.85 -8.16 -20.76
CA LEU A 262 -36.20 -8.47 -21.23
C LEU A 262 -36.83 -9.66 -20.49
N ASP A 263 -36.00 -10.54 -19.95
CA ASP A 263 -36.43 -11.72 -19.21
C ASP A 263 -36.45 -11.47 -17.71
N SER A 264 -37.28 -12.21 -16.97
CA SER A 264 -37.26 -12.19 -15.51
C SER A 264 -35.99 -12.84 -14.96
N VAL A 265 -35.42 -12.26 -13.91
CA VAL A 265 -34.22 -12.77 -13.24
C VAL A 265 -34.49 -13.06 -11.77
N CYS A 266 -33.86 -14.09 -11.23
CA CYS A 266 -33.97 -14.46 -9.83
C CYS A 266 -32.58 -14.62 -9.22
N TYR A 267 -32.34 -13.99 -8.07
CA TYR A 267 -31.08 -14.07 -7.35
C TYR A 267 -31.31 -14.49 -5.90
N GLN A 268 -30.48 -15.42 -5.42
CA GLN A 268 -30.31 -15.70 -4.01
C GLN A 268 -29.24 -14.76 -3.44
N ILE A 269 -29.52 -14.11 -2.31
CA ILE A 269 -28.59 -13.20 -1.66
C ILE A 269 -27.83 -13.99 -0.58
N VAL A 270 -26.50 -13.97 -0.64
CA VAL A 270 -25.65 -14.59 0.39
C VAL A 270 -24.48 -13.69 0.76
N ASN A 271 -24.06 -13.79 2.02
CA ASN A 271 -22.83 -13.15 2.48
C ASN A 271 -21.63 -14.06 2.21
N ASN A 272 -20.80 -13.70 1.23
CA ASN A 272 -19.57 -14.42 0.90
C ASN A 272 -18.38 -13.75 1.61
N VAL A 273 -17.99 -14.27 2.77
CA VAL A 273 -17.01 -13.62 3.65
C VAL A 273 -15.58 -13.79 3.14
N SER A 274 -14.74 -12.77 3.33
CA SER A 274 -13.31 -12.82 3.06
C SER A 274 -12.49 -12.89 4.35
N VAL A 275 -11.19 -13.14 4.25
CA VAL A 275 -10.28 -12.89 5.39
C VAL A 275 -10.36 -11.42 5.83
N SER A 276 -10.13 -11.19 7.12
CA SER A 276 -9.89 -9.87 7.69
C SER A 276 -8.42 -9.48 7.58
N LEU A 277 -8.16 -8.19 7.65
CA LEU A 277 -6.82 -7.60 7.61
C LEU A 277 -6.46 -7.01 8.98
N SER A 278 -5.24 -7.26 9.43
CA SER A 278 -4.64 -6.67 10.62
C SER A 278 -3.33 -5.99 10.23
N SER A 279 -3.35 -4.66 10.27
CA SER A 279 -2.29 -3.85 9.65
C SER A 279 -1.36 -3.16 10.65
N TYR A 280 -1.62 -3.28 11.95
CA TYR A 280 -0.89 -2.55 12.99
C TYR A 280 -0.08 -3.51 13.87
N ASN A 281 1.18 -3.14 14.13
CA ASN A 281 1.97 -3.75 15.19
C ASN A 281 1.80 -2.94 16.47
N ARG A 282 1.16 -3.54 17.48
CA ARG A 282 0.91 -2.88 18.76
C ARG A 282 2.09 -2.93 19.74
N SER A 283 3.05 -3.83 19.50
CA SER A 283 4.22 -4.01 20.36
C SER A 283 5.34 -3.03 20.01
N ILE A 284 5.29 -2.39 18.84
CA ILE A 284 6.29 -1.45 18.34
C ILE A 284 5.61 -0.09 18.14
N LEU A 285 6.02 0.92 18.93
CA LEU A 285 5.49 2.29 18.88
C LEU A 285 3.96 2.39 19.02
N GLY A 286 3.34 1.43 19.72
CA GLY A 286 1.90 1.41 20.03
C GLY A 286 0.98 1.01 18.88
N TYR A 287 1.23 1.47 17.64
CA TYR A 287 0.40 1.20 16.45
C TYR A 287 1.17 1.34 15.13
N ALA A 288 2.46 1.01 15.08
CA ALA A 288 3.21 1.16 13.84
C ALA A 288 2.65 0.26 12.71
N TYR A 289 2.45 0.84 11.51
CA TYR A 289 1.82 0.12 10.41
C TYR A 289 2.79 -0.89 9.77
N LEU A 290 2.27 -2.09 9.46
CA LEU A 290 3.02 -3.17 8.83
C LEU A 290 3.14 -2.94 7.33
N GLY A 291 4.36 -3.08 6.77
CA GLY A 291 4.57 -3.02 5.31
C GLY A 291 3.83 -4.13 4.54
N SER A 292 3.49 -5.23 5.22
CA SER A 292 2.63 -6.30 4.72
C SER A 292 1.52 -6.57 5.72
N THR A 293 0.28 -6.46 5.28
CA THR A 293 -0.89 -6.66 6.13
C THR A 293 -1.06 -8.13 6.51
N LEU A 294 -1.28 -8.41 7.80
CA LEU A 294 -1.54 -9.77 8.28
C LEU A 294 -3.00 -10.15 8.00
N LYS A 295 -3.23 -11.42 7.64
CA LYS A 295 -4.57 -11.96 7.42
C LYS A 295 -5.08 -12.63 8.70
N THR A 296 -6.33 -12.36 9.07
CA THR A 296 -7.02 -13.01 10.21
C THR A 296 -8.37 -13.58 9.79
N PHE A 297 -8.86 -14.58 10.52
CA PHE A 297 -10.07 -15.34 10.16
C PHE A 297 -11.27 -14.92 11.03
N ASN A 298 -11.50 -13.61 11.11
CA ASN A 298 -12.66 -13.02 11.77
C ASN A 298 -13.61 -12.46 10.72
N TYR A 299 -14.88 -12.80 10.80
CA TYR A 299 -15.85 -12.51 9.74
C TYR A 299 -17.02 -11.69 10.25
N ALA A 300 -17.52 -10.79 9.41
CA ALA A 300 -18.78 -10.10 9.67
C ALA A 300 -19.94 -10.99 9.25
N LYS A 301 -21.05 -10.90 9.98
CA LYS A 301 -22.33 -11.45 9.54
C LYS A 301 -23.16 -10.31 8.94
N LEU A 302 -23.83 -10.58 7.83
CA LEU A 302 -24.81 -9.66 7.24
C LEU A 302 -26.22 -10.23 7.41
N GLU A 303 -27.17 -9.34 7.64
CA GLU A 303 -28.60 -9.60 7.56
C GLU A 303 -29.20 -8.77 6.42
N PHE A 304 -30.09 -9.40 5.66
CA PHE A 304 -30.71 -8.81 4.49
C PHE A 304 -32.21 -8.70 4.71
N SER A 305 -32.84 -7.63 4.20
CA SER A 305 -34.30 -7.50 4.23
C SER A 305 -35.04 -8.53 3.37
N ALA A 306 -34.32 -9.28 2.52
CA ALA A 306 -34.82 -10.41 1.75
C ALA A 306 -33.67 -11.38 1.44
N ASP A 307 -33.96 -12.68 1.44
CA ASP A 307 -32.99 -13.74 1.08
C ASP A 307 -32.93 -14.01 -0.43
N GLN A 308 -33.95 -13.58 -1.16
CA GLN A 308 -34.07 -13.73 -2.60
C GLN A 308 -34.73 -12.49 -3.23
N VAL A 309 -34.44 -12.28 -4.51
CA VAL A 309 -35.00 -11.20 -5.32
C VAL A 309 -35.45 -11.77 -6.66
N LEU A 310 -36.72 -11.58 -6.98
CA LEU A 310 -37.29 -11.85 -8.30
C LEU A 310 -37.62 -10.53 -8.98
N LEU A 311 -37.00 -10.25 -10.12
CA LEU A 311 -37.23 -9.02 -10.89
C LEU A 311 -37.74 -9.35 -12.28
N LEU A 312 -38.93 -8.84 -12.63
CA LEU A 312 -39.37 -8.78 -14.02
C LEU A 312 -38.54 -7.75 -14.80
N ALA A 313 -38.69 -7.72 -16.12
CA ALA A 313 -38.07 -6.72 -16.98
C ALA A 313 -38.38 -5.29 -16.50
N GLY A 314 -37.34 -4.46 -16.38
CA GLY A 314 -37.43 -3.07 -15.92
C GLY A 314 -37.66 -2.88 -14.42
N GLN A 315 -37.85 -3.95 -13.64
CA GLN A 315 -38.10 -3.84 -12.20
C GLN A 315 -36.81 -3.59 -11.41
N SER A 316 -36.99 -2.94 -10.26
CA SER A 316 -35.94 -2.74 -9.27
C SER A 316 -36.45 -3.11 -7.88
N GLN A 317 -35.55 -3.61 -7.04
CA GLN A 317 -35.83 -3.87 -5.63
C GLN A 317 -34.70 -3.30 -4.77
N THR A 318 -35.07 -2.68 -3.66
CA THR A 318 -34.10 -2.22 -2.65
C THR A 318 -33.98 -3.26 -1.55
N ILE A 319 -32.74 -3.61 -1.23
CA ILE A 319 -32.34 -4.55 -0.18
C ILE A 319 -31.62 -3.76 0.90
N GLN A 320 -32.16 -3.80 2.11
CA GLN A 320 -31.44 -3.30 3.28
C GLN A 320 -30.46 -4.36 3.75
N VAL A 321 -29.25 -3.93 4.08
CA VAL A 321 -28.14 -4.73 4.56
C VAL A 321 -27.74 -4.20 5.93
N ILE A 322 -27.73 -5.06 6.94
CA ILE A 322 -27.30 -4.75 8.30
C ILE A 322 -26.03 -5.55 8.60
N VAL A 323 -24.97 -4.88 9.02
CA VAL A 323 -23.72 -5.54 9.43
C VAL A 323 -23.68 -5.82 10.93
N TYR A 324 -23.33 -7.06 11.25
CA TYR A 324 -22.91 -7.49 12.58
C TYR A 324 -21.40 -7.65 12.59
N VAL A 325 -20.76 -6.77 13.35
CA VAL A 325 -19.31 -6.65 13.47
C VAL A 325 -18.69 -7.92 14.06
N PRO A 326 -17.54 -8.42 13.57
CA PRO A 326 -16.84 -9.55 14.17
C PRO A 326 -16.46 -9.28 15.64
N PRO A 327 -16.66 -10.25 16.56
CA PRO A 327 -16.36 -10.07 17.99
C PRO A 327 -14.84 -10.13 18.22
N THR A 328 -14.17 -8.98 18.13
CA THR A 328 -12.72 -8.83 18.28
C THR A 328 -12.37 -7.64 19.16
N ASP A 329 -11.15 -7.61 19.72
CA ASP A 329 -10.67 -6.46 20.49
C ASP A 329 -10.61 -5.21 19.58
N PRO A 330 -11.40 -4.15 19.88
CA PRO A 330 -11.44 -2.93 19.07
C PRO A 330 -10.08 -2.24 18.95
N LYS A 331 -9.16 -2.46 19.90
CA LYS A 331 -7.80 -1.93 19.85
C LYS A 331 -6.92 -2.61 18.81
N VAL A 332 -7.37 -3.68 18.14
CA VAL A 332 -6.61 -4.32 17.07
C VAL A 332 -6.83 -3.62 15.72
N HIS A 333 -7.94 -2.89 15.58
CA HIS A 333 -8.32 -2.20 14.34
C HIS A 333 -8.37 -3.12 13.11
N ILE A 334 -8.89 -4.35 13.28
CA ILE A 334 -9.04 -5.27 12.15
C ILE A 334 -10.01 -4.69 11.11
N MET A 335 -9.69 -4.90 9.84
CA MET A 335 -10.52 -4.49 8.72
C MET A 335 -11.20 -5.74 8.16
N TYR A 336 -12.49 -5.90 8.45
CA TYR A 336 -13.29 -7.02 7.97
C TYR A 336 -13.90 -6.71 6.61
N GLY A 337 -14.24 -7.74 5.85
CA GLY A 337 -14.87 -7.56 4.54
C GLY A 337 -15.47 -8.84 3.98
N GLY A 338 -15.94 -8.72 2.75
CA GLY A 338 -16.53 -9.80 1.97
C GLY A 338 -17.32 -9.25 0.80
N PHE A 339 -18.19 -10.09 0.25
CA PHE A 339 -18.99 -9.79 -0.93
C PHE A 339 -20.45 -10.15 -0.64
N ILE A 340 -21.35 -9.21 -0.92
CA ILE A 340 -22.79 -9.50 -0.96
C ILE A 340 -23.05 -10.13 -2.33
N GLN A 341 -23.17 -11.46 -2.36
CA GLN A 341 -23.33 -12.22 -3.58
C GLN A 341 -24.80 -12.30 -3.95
N PHE A 342 -25.11 -12.00 -5.21
CA PHE A 342 -26.37 -12.29 -5.86
C PHE A 342 -26.14 -13.50 -6.75
N LYS A 343 -26.41 -14.69 -6.21
CA LYS A 343 -26.26 -15.97 -6.92
C LYS A 343 -27.45 -16.18 -7.83
N SER A 344 -27.20 -16.19 -9.13
CA SER A 344 -28.24 -16.37 -10.14
C SER A 344 -28.90 -17.74 -9.97
N GLN A 345 -30.24 -17.73 -9.94
CA GLN A 345 -31.09 -18.92 -10.02
C GLN A 345 -31.71 -19.05 -11.43
N SER A 346 -31.19 -18.28 -12.39
CA SER A 346 -31.71 -18.14 -13.75
C SER A 346 -30.56 -18.23 -14.76
N HIS A 347 -30.78 -17.83 -16.01
CA HIS A 347 -29.75 -17.93 -17.06
C HIS A 347 -28.68 -16.82 -17.02
N THR A 348 -28.77 -15.87 -16.08
CA THR A 348 -27.80 -14.76 -15.91
C THR A 348 -26.59 -15.17 -15.08
N LYS A 349 -25.53 -14.37 -15.14
CA LYS A 349 -24.34 -14.51 -14.29
C LYS A 349 -24.59 -14.09 -12.85
N ASP A 350 -23.82 -14.70 -11.96
CA ASP A 350 -23.65 -14.19 -10.60
C ASP A 350 -23.03 -12.79 -10.64
N LEU A 351 -23.42 -11.97 -9.67
CA LEU A 351 -22.86 -10.64 -9.46
C LEU A 351 -22.71 -10.36 -7.97
N HIS A 352 -21.95 -9.34 -7.61
CA HIS A 352 -21.76 -8.99 -6.21
C HIS A 352 -21.50 -7.51 -5.94
N VAL A 353 -21.48 -7.19 -4.65
CA VAL A 353 -21.09 -5.90 -4.11
C VAL A 353 -20.05 -6.15 -3.01
N PRO A 354 -18.76 -5.79 -3.19
CA PRO A 354 -17.80 -5.85 -2.11
C PRO A 354 -18.18 -4.91 -0.97
N TYR A 355 -17.84 -5.32 0.25
CA TYR A 355 -17.97 -4.49 1.43
C TYR A 355 -16.76 -4.61 2.36
N PHE A 356 -16.52 -3.56 3.15
CA PHE A 356 -15.62 -3.63 4.28
C PHE A 356 -16.09 -2.75 5.45
N GLY A 357 -15.49 -2.96 6.61
CA GLY A 357 -15.54 -2.03 7.73
C GLY A 357 -14.36 -2.27 8.68
N ILE A 358 -14.17 -1.38 9.65
CA ILE A 358 -13.05 -1.47 10.60
C ILE A 358 -13.56 -1.54 12.03
N VAL A 359 -13.13 -2.54 12.79
CA VAL A 359 -13.42 -2.63 14.23
C VAL A 359 -12.58 -1.58 14.96
N GLY A 360 -13.11 -0.87 15.95
CA GLY A 360 -12.41 0.22 16.64
C GLY A 360 -12.76 1.62 16.12
N ASN A 361 -11.97 2.60 16.56
CA ASN A 361 -12.13 4.03 16.29
C ASN A 361 -10.85 4.59 15.68
N GLN A 362 -10.85 4.89 14.38
CA GLN A 362 -9.62 5.36 13.72
C GLN A 362 -9.14 6.72 14.24
N ARG A 363 -10.03 7.54 14.84
CA ARG A 363 -9.64 8.83 15.44
C ARG A 363 -8.70 8.69 16.66
N GLU A 364 -8.66 7.51 17.28
CA GLU A 364 -7.81 7.22 18.44
C GLU A 364 -6.41 6.75 18.08
N LEU A 365 -6.14 6.46 16.80
CA LEU A 365 -4.80 6.05 16.37
C LEU A 365 -3.81 7.21 16.56
N PRO A 366 -2.63 6.94 17.15
CA PRO A 366 -1.58 7.95 17.23
C PRO A 366 -1.06 8.24 15.83
N ILE A 367 -0.80 9.51 15.56
CA ILE A 367 -0.19 9.97 14.31
C ILE A 367 1.31 10.16 14.48
N LEU A 368 1.73 10.76 15.59
CA LEU A 368 3.10 11.21 15.77
C LEU A 368 3.88 10.21 16.63
N ASP A 369 5.01 9.71 16.12
CA ASP A 369 5.99 9.02 16.95
C ASP A 369 6.80 10.05 17.76
N LYS A 370 6.25 10.46 18.90
CA LYS A 370 6.85 11.50 19.75
C LYS A 370 8.21 11.09 20.31
N ASP A 371 8.36 9.81 20.65
CA ASP A 371 9.57 9.28 21.28
C ASP A 371 10.68 9.03 20.26
N GLY A 372 10.31 8.69 19.01
CA GLY A 372 11.24 8.52 17.90
C GLY A 372 11.64 9.81 17.17
N CYS A 373 10.94 10.92 17.39
CA CYS A 373 11.26 12.19 16.75
C CYS A 373 12.64 12.70 17.17
N LYS A 374 13.48 13.07 16.19
CA LYS A 374 14.81 13.66 16.42
C LYS A 374 14.95 14.97 15.68
N ILE A 375 15.81 15.84 16.18
CA ILE A 375 16.16 17.11 15.52
C ILE A 375 17.65 17.14 15.23
N GLN A 376 18.02 17.72 14.10
CA GLN A 376 19.41 17.70 13.64
C GLN A 376 19.82 19.08 13.15
N ASN A 377 21.00 19.53 13.58
CA ASN A 377 21.63 20.71 13.01
C ASN A 377 22.32 20.30 11.69
N ASN A 378 21.82 20.83 10.57
CA ASN A 378 22.30 20.47 9.24
C ASN A 378 23.75 20.90 8.98
N ALA A 379 24.23 21.97 9.61
CA ALA A 379 25.61 22.45 9.41
C ALA A 379 26.63 21.57 10.14
N THR A 380 26.31 21.09 11.34
CA THR A 380 27.22 20.25 12.16
C THR A 380 26.94 18.76 12.03
N ASN A 381 25.84 18.40 11.36
CA ASN A 381 25.29 17.04 11.28
C ASN A 381 25.01 16.40 12.65
N THR A 382 24.90 17.21 13.72
CA THR A 382 24.66 16.74 15.09
C THR A 382 23.16 16.55 15.35
N THR A 383 22.80 15.40 15.93
CA THR A 383 21.41 15.05 16.27
C THR A 383 21.15 15.23 17.76
N TYR A 384 19.96 15.71 18.09
CA TYR A 384 19.49 16.03 19.44
C TYR A 384 18.08 15.46 19.65
N ASP A 385 17.71 15.27 20.91
CA ASP A 385 16.33 14.97 21.31
C ASP A 385 15.44 16.22 21.22
N ILE A 386 14.12 16.03 21.08
CA ILE A 386 13.19 17.15 20.88
C ILE A 386 13.14 18.18 22.01
N SER A 387 13.61 17.84 23.22
CA SER A 387 13.66 18.71 24.39
C SER A 387 15.02 19.39 24.59
N GLU A 388 16.03 19.00 23.81
CA GLU A 388 17.38 19.55 23.93
C GLU A 388 17.48 20.92 23.23
N SER A 389 18.45 21.70 23.70
CA SER A 389 18.69 23.04 23.15
C SER A 389 19.54 22.97 21.88
N ILE A 390 19.05 23.52 20.78
CA ILE A 390 19.82 23.70 19.54
C ILE A 390 20.17 25.17 19.35
N VAL A 391 21.44 25.44 19.09
CA VAL A 391 21.91 26.78 18.70
C VAL A 391 21.87 26.92 17.18
N TYR A 392 21.27 28.01 16.73
CA TYR A 392 21.05 28.36 15.34
C TYR A 392 21.70 29.72 15.04
N ASP A 393 22.75 29.72 14.22
CA ASP A 393 23.54 30.92 13.92
C ASP A 393 23.11 31.50 12.57
N LEU A 394 22.40 32.63 12.61
CA LEU A 394 21.93 33.36 11.43
C LEU A 394 23.05 34.13 10.72
N THR A 395 24.20 34.31 11.36
CA THR A 395 25.30 35.16 10.88
C THR A 395 26.35 34.40 10.08
N SER A 396 26.29 33.07 10.08
CA SER A 396 27.27 32.24 9.38
C SER A 396 27.12 32.31 7.85
N SER A 397 28.22 32.14 7.12
CA SER A 397 28.23 32.13 5.65
C SER A 397 27.45 30.97 5.02
N HIS A 398 27.11 29.96 5.82
CA HIS A 398 26.28 28.81 5.49
C HIS A 398 25.26 28.65 6.62
N PRO A 399 24.19 29.48 6.67
CA PRO A 399 23.25 29.46 7.78
C PRO A 399 22.78 28.04 8.02
N SER A 400 22.85 27.60 9.28
CA SER A 400 22.41 26.25 9.64
C SER A 400 20.93 26.09 9.30
N SER A 401 20.42 24.86 9.31
CA SER A 401 18.98 24.57 9.29
C SER A 401 18.71 23.50 10.32
N VAL A 402 17.54 23.56 10.96
CA VAL A 402 17.08 22.51 11.85
C VAL A 402 16.28 21.52 11.01
N LEU A 403 16.81 20.32 10.85
CA LEU A 403 16.08 19.20 10.26
C LEU A 403 15.29 18.51 11.37
N ILE A 404 14.00 18.31 11.16
CA ILE A 404 13.10 17.60 12.07
C ILE A 404 12.78 16.27 11.42
N HIS A 405 13.33 15.20 11.99
CA HIS A 405 13.11 13.83 11.58
C HIS A 405 11.88 13.30 12.32
N LEU A 406 10.74 13.34 11.63
CA LEU A 406 9.45 12.91 12.17
C LEU A 406 9.00 11.61 11.50
N LYS A 407 8.55 10.66 12.30
CA LYS A 407 7.88 9.45 11.82
C LYS A 407 6.37 9.57 12.06
N LEU A 408 5.57 9.35 11.01
CA LEU A 408 4.12 9.32 11.05
C LEU A 408 3.63 7.87 11.17
N LEU A 409 2.94 7.55 12.26
CA LEU A 409 2.36 6.22 12.51
C LEU A 409 1.03 6.01 11.76
N ALA A 410 0.29 7.10 11.53
CA ALA A 410 -0.96 7.13 10.80
C ALA A 410 -0.93 8.29 9.78
N PRO A 411 -1.70 8.22 8.68
CA PRO A 411 -1.78 9.33 7.72
C PRO A 411 -2.43 10.55 8.38
N THR A 412 -2.08 11.74 7.91
CA THR A 412 -2.70 12.99 8.38
C THR A 412 -3.02 13.92 7.22
N LEU A 413 -4.20 14.52 7.28
CA LEU A 413 -4.61 15.51 6.29
C LEU A 413 -3.75 16.78 6.39
N VAL A 414 -3.34 17.18 7.59
CA VAL A 414 -2.56 18.40 7.81
C VAL A 414 -1.53 18.19 8.91
N LEU A 415 -0.27 18.54 8.60
CA LEU A 415 0.81 18.72 9.57
C LEU A 415 1.25 20.19 9.56
N LYS A 416 1.25 20.82 10.74
CA LYS A 416 1.70 22.21 10.93
C LYS A 416 2.73 22.30 12.04
N GLY A 417 3.65 23.27 11.91
CA GLY A 417 4.57 23.67 12.98
C GLY A 417 4.34 25.12 13.33
N GLU A 418 3.83 25.41 14.51
CA GLU A 418 3.61 26.78 15.00
C GLU A 418 4.84 27.23 15.80
N LEU A 419 5.41 28.37 15.42
CA LEU A 419 6.59 28.94 16.08
C LEU A 419 6.17 29.81 17.27
N PHE A 420 6.73 29.53 18.44
CA PHE A 420 6.53 30.26 19.67
C PHE A 420 7.80 31.02 20.04
N ASN A 421 7.65 32.22 20.57
CA ASN A 421 8.75 32.96 21.18
C ASN A 421 8.95 32.59 22.67
N SER A 422 9.95 33.19 23.31
CA SER A 422 10.26 32.98 24.74
C SER A 422 9.11 33.29 25.70
N THR A 423 8.14 34.14 25.30
CA THR A 423 6.95 34.46 26.09
C THR A 423 5.74 33.57 25.75
N ARG A 424 5.93 32.50 24.97
CA ARG A 424 4.89 31.57 24.49
C ARG A 424 3.80 32.21 23.62
N ASN A 425 4.12 33.31 22.96
CA ASN A 425 3.25 33.88 21.93
C ASN A 425 3.53 33.21 20.58
N ILE A 426 2.47 32.85 19.85
CA ILE A 426 2.56 32.34 18.49
C ILE A 426 2.99 33.46 17.56
N LEU A 427 4.09 33.27 16.84
CA LEU A 427 4.58 34.20 15.82
C LEU A 427 3.98 33.89 14.44
N GLY A 428 3.79 32.61 14.14
CA GLY A 428 3.27 32.11 12.88
C GLY A 428 3.67 30.65 12.65
N TYR A 429 3.70 30.21 11.40
CA TYR A 429 4.14 28.87 11.02
C TYR A 429 5.64 28.83 10.76
N ALA A 430 6.35 27.85 11.33
CA ALA A 430 7.78 27.64 11.10
C ALA A 430 8.08 27.17 9.66
N PHE A 431 7.13 26.49 9.03
CA PHE A 431 7.19 26.01 7.65
C PHE A 431 5.77 25.97 7.08
N PRO A 432 5.60 25.92 5.74
CA PRO A 432 4.28 25.80 5.15
C PRO A 432 3.57 24.52 5.59
N PRO A 433 2.31 24.58 6.08
CA PRO A 433 1.56 23.39 6.43
C PRO A 433 1.58 22.37 5.29
N LEU A 434 1.93 21.14 5.64
CA LEU A 434 1.97 20.02 4.72
C LEU A 434 0.62 19.31 4.77
N VAL A 435 0.17 18.81 3.62
CA VAL A 435 -1.15 18.16 3.52
C VAL A 435 -1.11 16.81 2.82
N TYR A 436 -2.11 15.99 3.13
CA TYR A 436 -2.26 14.62 2.60
C TYR A 436 -1.01 13.77 2.84
N LEU A 437 -0.45 13.85 4.04
CA LEU A 437 0.75 13.12 4.40
C LEU A 437 0.45 11.64 4.64
N GLN A 438 1.28 10.80 4.03
CA GLN A 438 1.26 9.36 4.24
C GLN A 438 1.96 8.99 5.56
N ARG A 439 1.63 7.81 6.08
CA ARG A 439 2.33 7.18 7.20
C ARG A 439 3.65 6.54 6.74
N ASP A 440 4.54 6.30 7.69
CA ASP A 440 5.72 5.44 7.55
C ASP A 440 5.40 3.99 7.96
N PHE A 441 6.18 3.04 7.45
CA PHE A 441 6.09 1.63 7.88
C PHE A 441 7.07 1.31 9.02
N VAL A 442 6.82 0.21 9.75
CA VAL A 442 7.73 -0.30 10.78
C VAL A 442 9.17 -0.45 10.26
N ASN A 443 9.31 -0.92 9.01
CA ASN A 443 10.62 -1.23 8.42
C ASN A 443 11.28 -0.02 7.72
N ASP A 444 10.61 1.14 7.69
CA ASP A 444 11.21 2.35 7.13
C ASP A 444 12.32 2.83 8.08
N THR A 445 13.57 2.68 7.64
CA THR A 445 14.78 3.01 8.41
C THR A 445 15.08 4.51 8.43
N ASN A 446 14.57 5.25 7.45
CA ASN A 446 14.61 6.71 7.40
C ASN A 446 13.17 7.22 7.30
N PRO A 447 12.77 8.24 8.10
CA PRO A 447 11.48 8.87 7.94
C PRO A 447 11.37 9.48 6.54
N ARG A 448 10.21 9.31 5.90
CA ARG A 448 10.00 9.73 4.50
C ARG A 448 10.08 11.25 4.30
N LEU A 449 9.89 12.04 5.35
CA LEU A 449 9.78 13.51 5.28
C LEU A 449 10.61 14.19 6.38
N PRO A 450 11.83 14.66 6.08
CA PRO A 450 12.48 15.64 6.95
C PRO A 450 11.81 17.00 6.77
N VAL A 451 11.29 17.57 7.86
CA VAL A 451 10.79 18.96 7.87
C VAL A 451 11.95 19.89 8.18
N VAL A 452 12.10 20.97 7.43
CA VAL A 452 13.23 21.90 7.58
C VAL A 452 12.77 23.23 8.14
N TRP A 453 13.47 23.73 9.16
CA TRP A 453 13.33 25.10 9.64
C TRP A 453 14.64 25.87 9.47
N SER A 454 14.56 27.00 8.77
CA SER A 454 15.68 27.86 8.37
C SER A 454 15.71 29.20 9.14
N GLY A 455 15.16 29.25 10.37
CA GLY A 455 15.09 30.50 11.13
C GLY A 455 14.04 31.49 10.59
N GLN A 456 13.10 31.02 9.78
CA GLN A 456 12.05 31.85 9.17
C GLN A 456 10.66 31.38 9.61
N TYR A 457 9.66 32.26 9.51
CA TYR A 457 8.27 31.91 9.77
C TYR A 457 7.29 32.71 8.90
N PHE A 458 6.05 32.26 8.86
CA PHE A 458 4.96 32.84 8.07
C PHE A 458 3.80 33.25 8.98
N LYS A 459 3.36 34.51 8.95
CA LYS A 459 2.20 34.98 9.75
C LYS A 459 0.88 34.37 9.29
N SER A 460 0.76 34.17 7.98
CA SER A 460 -0.41 33.59 7.33
C SER A 460 0.06 32.94 6.04
N ILE A 461 -0.40 31.73 5.78
CA ILE A 461 -0.21 31.06 4.49
C ILE A 461 -1.60 30.92 3.89
N PRO A 462 -1.84 31.44 2.68
CA PRO A 462 -3.10 31.22 1.99
C PRO A 462 -3.35 29.70 1.89
N TYR A 463 -4.56 29.23 2.23
CA TYR A 463 -4.90 27.79 2.22
C TYR A 463 -4.81 27.15 0.82
N ASP A 464 -4.62 27.97 -0.21
CA ASP A 464 -4.35 27.62 -1.60
C ASP A 464 -2.86 27.34 -1.88
N VAL A 465 -1.95 27.63 -0.94
CA VAL A 465 -0.51 27.33 -1.01
C VAL A 465 -0.16 26.17 -0.05
N LEU A 466 -0.98 25.12 -0.04
CA LEU A 466 -0.66 23.90 0.71
C LEU A 466 0.37 23.09 -0.06
N ALA A 467 1.45 22.70 0.63
CA ALA A 467 2.46 21.86 0.02
C ALA A 467 1.94 20.43 -0.12
N TYR A 468 1.68 20.00 -1.36
CA TYR A 468 1.47 18.61 -1.69
C TYR A 468 2.81 17.89 -1.53
N SER A 469 2.91 16.98 -0.57
CA SER A 469 4.14 16.22 -0.35
C SER A 469 4.31 15.13 -1.41
N GLU A 470 5.37 15.25 -2.22
CA GLU A 470 6.32 14.22 -2.67
C GLU A 470 7.07 14.68 -3.94
N GLU A 471 6.52 15.61 -4.73
CA GLU A 471 7.13 16.01 -6.02
C GLU A 471 7.45 17.50 -6.18
N SER A 472 6.91 18.40 -5.34
CA SER A 472 7.27 19.82 -5.33
C SER A 472 6.77 20.54 -4.08
N ILE A 473 7.66 21.15 -3.29
CA ILE A 473 7.27 22.18 -2.33
C ILE A 473 6.82 23.39 -3.17
N PRO A 474 5.58 23.89 -3.04
CA PRO A 474 5.18 25.12 -3.72
C PRO A 474 6.18 26.21 -3.37
N GLU A 475 6.71 26.91 -4.37
CA GLU A 475 7.53 28.09 -4.12
C GLU A 475 6.65 29.13 -3.42
N VAL A 476 6.84 29.27 -2.12
CA VAL A 476 6.21 30.35 -1.36
C VAL A 476 6.92 31.65 -1.78
N PRO A 477 6.18 32.72 -2.10
CA PRO A 477 6.80 33.99 -2.44
C PRO A 477 7.73 34.50 -1.33
N GLN A 478 8.93 34.99 -1.69
CA GLN A 478 9.97 35.40 -0.72
C GLN A 478 9.49 36.48 0.25
N GLU A 479 8.58 37.35 -0.19
CA GLU A 479 7.98 38.41 0.60
C GLU A 479 7.15 37.93 1.80
N LEU A 480 6.75 36.65 1.82
CA LEU A 480 6.00 36.05 2.92
C LEU A 480 6.90 35.51 4.05
N TYR A 481 8.21 35.39 3.82
CA TYR A 481 9.16 34.90 4.82
C TYR A 481 9.53 36.01 5.79
N ILE A 482 9.39 35.72 7.09
CA ILE A 482 9.86 36.61 8.15
C ILE A 482 10.99 35.91 8.90
N THR A 483 12.19 36.45 8.82
CA THR A 483 13.33 35.95 9.59
C THR A 483 13.17 36.32 11.06
N VAL A 484 13.40 35.34 11.94
CA VAL A 484 13.38 35.57 13.38
C VAL A 484 14.57 36.43 13.82
N LYS A 485 14.41 37.15 14.93
CA LYS A 485 15.52 37.88 15.56
C LYS A 485 16.27 36.96 16.53
N PRO A 486 17.51 37.27 16.93
CA PRO A 486 18.18 36.54 18.00
C PRO A 486 17.29 36.41 19.24
N GLY A 487 17.23 35.21 19.82
CA GLY A 487 16.32 34.88 20.91
C GLY A 487 15.99 33.39 21.01
N ASN A 488 15.14 33.05 21.97
CA ASN A 488 14.72 31.66 22.22
C ASN A 488 13.33 31.40 21.63
N TYR A 489 13.22 30.28 20.92
CA TYR A 489 12.01 29.85 20.23
C TYR A 489 11.69 28.39 20.53
N SER A 490 10.46 27.98 20.23
CA SER A 490 10.08 26.57 20.18
C SER A 490 9.06 26.35 19.07
N ILE A 491 8.96 25.12 18.57
CA ILE A 491 8.01 24.77 17.51
C ILE A 491 7.01 23.76 18.08
N LYS A 492 5.72 24.10 18.07
CA LYS A 492 4.65 23.14 18.36
C LYS A 492 4.29 22.44 17.06
N MET A 493 4.72 21.19 16.95
CA MET A 493 4.30 20.30 15.87
C MET A 493 2.90 19.81 16.16
N SER A 494 2.00 19.88 15.18
CA SER A 494 0.62 19.41 15.30
C SER A 494 0.18 18.69 14.03
N ALA A 495 -0.32 17.47 14.19
CA ALA A 495 -0.93 16.69 13.12
C ALA A 495 -2.43 16.53 13.37
N LEU A 496 -3.24 16.69 12.33
CA LEU A 496 -4.69 16.55 12.43
C LEU A 496 -5.06 15.07 12.48
N LYS A 497 -5.81 14.65 13.51
CA LYS A 497 -6.35 13.30 13.66
C LYS A 497 -7.19 12.93 12.44
N GLN A 498 -7.22 11.64 12.11
CA GLN A 498 -8.09 11.10 11.07
C GLN A 498 -9.53 11.56 11.35
N PHE A 499 -10.25 12.04 10.33
CA PHE A 499 -11.57 12.67 10.46
C PHE A 499 -11.65 13.95 11.30
N GLY A 500 -10.54 14.48 11.80
CA GLY A 500 -10.49 15.67 12.65
C GLY A 500 -10.99 16.93 11.94
N ASP A 501 -11.57 17.84 12.71
CA ASP A 501 -11.92 19.18 12.26
C ASP A 501 -10.76 20.13 12.55
N ILE A 502 -10.22 20.74 11.50
CA ILE A 502 -9.08 21.66 11.57
C ILE A 502 -9.31 22.84 12.53
N LYS A 503 -10.57 23.18 12.81
CA LYS A 503 -10.97 24.28 13.71
C LYS A 503 -11.04 23.87 15.18
N LYS A 504 -10.91 22.58 15.51
CA LYS A 504 -11.07 22.05 16.87
C LYS A 504 -9.72 21.60 17.43
N GLU A 505 -9.25 22.27 18.49
CA GLU A 505 -7.95 21.98 19.10
C GLU A 505 -7.79 20.52 19.56
N GLN A 506 -8.86 19.90 20.06
CA GLN A 506 -8.83 18.49 20.52
C GLN A 506 -8.63 17.46 19.40
N ASP A 507 -8.89 17.85 18.15
CA ASP A 507 -8.72 17.00 16.97
C ASP A 507 -7.27 17.04 16.47
N TRP A 508 -6.38 17.79 17.11
CA TRP A 508 -4.95 17.79 16.84
C TRP A 508 -4.18 16.91 17.82
N GLU A 509 -3.19 16.19 17.33
CA GLU A 509 -2.13 15.60 18.14
C GLU A 509 -0.89 16.47 18.03
N SER A 510 -0.32 16.87 19.18
CA SER A 510 0.81 17.80 19.19
C SER A 510 1.92 17.41 20.17
N PHE A 511 3.11 17.94 19.90
CA PHE A 511 4.26 18.00 20.82
C PHE A 511 5.10 19.26 20.54
N ILE A 512 6.02 19.59 21.44
CA ILE A 512 6.86 20.79 21.34
C ILE A 512 8.31 20.39 21.12
N ILE A 513 8.96 21.08 20.19
CA ILE A 513 10.39 20.97 19.87
C ILE A 513 11.12 22.20 20.40
N GLY A 514 12.29 21.99 20.99
CA GLY A 514 13.20 23.03 21.45
C GLY A 514 13.40 23.02 22.97
N PRO A 515 14.15 24.01 23.48
CA PRO A 515 14.30 25.35 22.92
C PRO A 515 15.29 25.46 21.74
N LEU A 516 14.95 26.32 20.78
CA LEU A 516 15.77 26.72 19.63
C LEU A 516 16.35 28.11 19.92
N ILE A 517 17.66 28.18 20.10
CA ILE A 517 18.38 29.40 20.48
C ILE A 517 18.95 30.01 19.21
N VAL A 518 18.42 31.14 18.78
CA VAL A 518 18.90 31.87 17.61
C VAL A 518 19.88 32.94 18.05
N ILE A 519 21.07 32.94 17.46
CA ILE A 519 22.13 33.93 17.72
C ILE A 519 22.44 34.76 16.48
#